data_AF-F4MXM6-F1
#
_entry.id   AF-F4MXM6-F1
#
_cell.length_a   1.000
_cell.length_b   1.000
_cell.length_c   1.000
_cell.angle_alpha   90.00
_cell.angle_beta   90.00
_cell.angle_gamma   90.00
#
_symmetry.space_group_name_H-M   'P 1'
#
loop_
_entity.id
_entity.type
_entity.pdbx_description
1 polymer ?
#
loop_
_entity_poly.entity_id
_entity_poly.type
_entity_poly.pdbx_seq_one_letter_code
_entity_poly.pdbx_strand_id
1 'polypeptide(L)'
;MLLPLTDIDGKLTGGQLISPLGDKRLLPNTVLKGAFIAVHPLEAGDNPELVVITEGYATALTLDMLTDGLVVAAVAANNLPNVAQHLRHKWPDARLIIAGDNDFDDGKENTGKQWAEKAAKAVDGWVSLPPTRHKADWDDYRRDNGLERAKEAFREEMILFGKGKTKLPQGSA
;
A
#
# COMPACT_ATOMS: atom_id res chain seq x y z
N MET A 1 10.26 -2.13 18.20
CA MET A 1 9.15 -2.99 17.73
C MET A 1 9.68 -3.98 16.69
N LEU A 2 9.21 -5.22 16.68
CA LEU A 2 9.51 -6.21 15.64
C LEU A 2 8.23 -6.49 14.85
N LEU A 3 8.30 -6.37 13.54
CA LEU A 3 7.21 -6.64 12.62
C LEU A 3 7.54 -7.88 11.78
N PRO A 4 6.74 -8.96 11.83
CA PRO A 4 6.98 -10.14 11.03
C PRO A 4 6.71 -9.85 9.55
N LEU A 5 7.55 -10.38 8.66
CA LEU A 5 7.26 -10.43 7.23
C LEU A 5 6.78 -11.84 6.89
N THR A 6 5.71 -11.93 6.11
CA THR A 6 5.17 -13.20 5.63
C THR A 6 5.11 -13.22 4.10
N ASP A 7 5.08 -14.42 3.51
CA ASP A 7 4.65 -14.60 2.13
C ASP A 7 3.12 -14.64 2.03
N ILE A 8 2.61 -14.91 0.81
CA ILE A 8 1.17 -14.99 0.55
C ILE A 8 0.48 -16.14 1.27
N ASP A 9 1.20 -17.18 1.69
CA ASP A 9 0.65 -18.33 2.42
C ASP A 9 0.70 -18.11 3.94
N GLY A 10 1.09 -16.91 4.40
CA GLY A 10 1.21 -16.57 5.80
C GLY A 10 2.48 -17.13 6.46
N LYS A 11 3.40 -17.71 5.68
CA LYS A 11 4.65 -18.27 6.22
C LYS A 11 5.64 -17.14 6.49
N LEU A 12 6.28 -17.19 7.66
CA LEU A 12 7.31 -16.24 8.06
C LEU A 12 8.53 -16.28 7.12
N THR A 13 8.88 -15.13 6.54
CA THR A 13 10.03 -14.95 5.64
C THR A 13 11.13 -14.07 6.23
N GLY A 14 10.86 -13.42 7.36
CA GLY A 14 11.81 -12.59 8.08
C GLY A 14 11.11 -11.57 8.97
N GLY A 15 11.75 -10.42 9.19
CA GLY A 15 11.17 -9.37 10.01
C GLY A 15 11.83 -8.02 9.84
N GLN A 16 11.07 -6.96 10.15
CA GLN A 16 11.56 -5.59 10.22
C GLN A 16 11.60 -5.14 11.68
N LEU A 17 12.76 -4.69 12.14
CA LEU A 17 12.91 -4.00 13.40
C LEU A 17 12.70 -2.50 13.20
N ILE A 18 11.95 -1.89 14.11
CA ILE A 18 11.80 -0.44 14.23
C ILE A 18 12.34 -0.03 15.61
N SER A 19 13.37 0.82 15.62
CA SER A 19 13.96 1.36 16.85
C SER A 19 13.00 2.36 17.52
N PRO A 20 13.16 2.67 18.83
CA PRO A 20 12.42 3.75 19.47
C PRO A 20 12.61 5.13 18.82
N LEU A 21 13.72 5.31 18.08
CA LEU A 21 14.02 6.52 17.32
C LEU A 21 13.41 6.51 15.91
N GLY A 22 12.76 5.41 15.50
CA GLY A 22 12.13 5.27 14.20
C GLY A 22 13.01 4.62 13.12
N ASP A 23 14.26 4.24 13.44
CA ASP A 23 15.14 3.57 12.49
C ASP A 23 14.60 2.21 12.12
N LYS A 24 14.50 1.94 10.82
CA LYS A 24 13.96 0.69 10.27
C LYS A 24 15.11 -0.18 9.75
N ARG A 25 15.17 -1.44 10.16
CA ARG A 25 16.17 -2.41 9.69
C ARG A 25 15.55 -3.78 9.45
N LEU A 26 15.88 -4.42 8.33
CA LEU A 26 15.54 -5.81 8.10
C LEU A 26 16.44 -6.74 8.91
N LEU A 27 15.85 -7.80 9.48
CA LEU A 27 16.61 -8.87 10.12
C LEU A 27 17.48 -9.60 9.09
N PRO A 28 18.66 -10.12 9.50
CA PRO A 28 19.49 -10.96 8.64
C PRO A 28 18.69 -12.10 8.03
N ASN A 29 18.99 -12.44 6.78
CA ASN A 29 18.33 -13.51 6.00
C ASN A 29 16.83 -13.30 5.72
N THR A 30 16.29 -12.09 5.90
CA THR A 30 14.92 -11.77 5.48
C THR A 30 14.77 -11.90 3.96
N VAL A 31 13.79 -12.70 3.52
CA VAL A 31 13.40 -12.80 2.10
C VAL A 31 12.34 -11.75 1.81
N LEU A 32 12.77 -10.60 1.26
CA LEU A 32 11.88 -9.45 1.04
C LEU A 32 10.98 -9.61 -0.20
N LYS A 33 11.50 -10.20 -1.29
CA LYS A 33 10.83 -10.19 -2.59
C LYS A 33 9.45 -10.85 -2.50
N GLY A 34 8.39 -10.06 -2.65
CA GLY A 34 7.01 -10.52 -2.59
C GLY A 34 6.50 -10.87 -1.18
N ALA A 35 7.33 -10.68 -0.16
CA ALA A 35 6.92 -10.72 1.24
C ALA A 35 6.43 -9.34 1.69
N PHE A 36 5.56 -9.33 2.69
CA PHE A 36 4.93 -8.12 3.21
C PHE A 36 4.65 -8.26 4.70
N ILE A 37 4.30 -7.14 5.33
CA ILE A 37 3.79 -7.07 6.70
C ILE A 37 2.30 -6.81 6.59
N ALA A 38 1.46 -7.74 7.04
CA ALA A 38 0.03 -7.52 7.11
C ALA A 38 -0.34 -6.74 8.38
N VAL A 39 -1.32 -5.83 8.31
CA VAL A 39 -1.81 -5.12 9.50
C VAL A 39 -2.50 -6.10 10.45
N HIS A 40 -3.32 -6.98 9.88
CA HIS A 40 -3.94 -8.11 10.57
C HIS A 40 -3.37 -9.43 10.02
N PRO A 41 -3.15 -10.47 10.85
CA PRO A 41 -2.68 -11.77 10.37
C PRO A 41 -3.56 -12.34 9.25
N LEU A 42 -2.93 -13.00 8.27
CA LEU A 42 -3.66 -13.74 7.24
C LEU A 42 -4.14 -15.08 7.79
N GLU A 43 -5.40 -15.39 7.56
CA GLU A 43 -6.02 -16.64 7.98
C GLU A 43 -6.22 -17.60 6.78
N ALA A 44 -6.25 -18.89 7.08
CA ALA A 44 -6.52 -19.91 6.08
C ALA A 44 -7.98 -19.78 5.59
N GLY A 45 -8.15 -19.39 4.33
CA GLY A 45 -9.47 -19.19 3.71
C GLY A 45 -9.85 -17.74 3.49
N ASP A 46 -9.00 -16.78 3.85
CA ASP A 46 -9.20 -15.37 3.50
C ASP A 46 -9.47 -15.21 2.00
N ASN A 47 -10.52 -14.44 1.70
CA ASN A 47 -10.92 -14.06 0.34
C ASN A 47 -11.40 -12.60 0.33
N PRO A 48 -10.50 -11.63 0.50
CA PRO A 48 -10.84 -10.22 0.62
C PRO A 48 -11.37 -9.66 -0.69
N GLU A 49 -12.42 -8.84 -0.63
CA GLU A 49 -12.90 -8.07 -1.78
C GLU A 49 -11.95 -6.91 -2.15
N LEU A 50 -11.22 -6.40 -1.17
CA LEU A 50 -10.31 -5.26 -1.28
C LEU A 50 -8.97 -5.57 -0.61
N VAL A 51 -7.88 -5.29 -1.32
CA VAL A 51 -6.51 -5.37 -0.80
C VAL A 51 -5.79 -4.04 -1.05
N VAL A 52 -5.30 -3.41 0.00
CA VAL A 52 -4.53 -2.17 -0.03
C VAL A 52 -3.06 -2.48 0.25
N ILE A 53 -2.18 -2.02 -0.62
CA ILE A 53 -0.74 -2.28 -0.57
C ILE A 53 -0.02 -0.93 -0.49
N THR A 54 0.80 -0.75 0.53
CA THR A 54 1.63 0.47 0.69
C THR A 54 3.08 0.11 0.94
N GLU A 55 3.98 1.11 0.99
CA GLU A 55 5.39 0.88 1.31
C GLU A 55 5.60 0.71 2.81
N GLY A 56 5.15 1.69 3.61
CA GLY A 56 5.44 1.79 5.03
C GLY A 56 4.36 1.17 5.93
N TYR A 57 4.77 0.55 7.04
CA TYR A 57 3.81 0.00 8.01
C TYR A 57 2.99 1.08 8.76
N ALA A 58 3.55 2.26 9.03
CA ALA A 58 2.79 3.36 9.64
C ALA A 58 1.66 3.84 8.70
N THR A 59 1.96 3.97 7.42
CA THR A 59 1.01 4.26 6.35
C THR A 59 -0.05 3.16 6.26
N ALA A 60 0.35 1.88 6.41
CA ALA A 60 -0.58 0.73 6.40
C ALA A 60 -1.59 0.81 7.55
N LEU A 61 -1.13 1.14 8.77
CA LEU A 61 -2.04 1.36 9.91
C LEU A 61 -3.02 2.50 9.66
N THR A 62 -2.59 3.55 8.98
CA THR A 62 -3.51 4.63 8.59
C THR A 62 -4.54 4.12 7.58
N LEU A 63 -4.11 3.40 6.54
CA LEU A 63 -5.00 2.87 5.50
C LEU A 63 -6.01 1.86 6.04
N ASP A 64 -5.66 1.10 7.07
CA ASP A 64 -6.57 0.22 7.83
C ASP A 64 -7.72 1.01 8.49
N MET A 65 -7.49 2.28 8.85
CA MET A 65 -8.55 3.17 9.34
C MET A 65 -9.37 3.82 8.21
N LEU A 66 -8.81 3.94 7.01
CA LEU A 66 -9.46 4.60 5.86
C LEU A 66 -10.32 3.64 5.04
N THR A 67 -10.00 2.35 5.08
CA THR A 67 -10.59 1.33 4.20
C THR A 67 -11.16 0.16 4.98
N ASP A 68 -12.06 -0.57 4.35
CA ASP A 68 -12.57 -1.84 4.87
C ASP A 68 -12.08 -2.95 3.94
N GLY A 69 -10.92 -3.52 4.26
CA GLY A 69 -10.23 -4.47 3.41
C GLY A 69 -8.90 -4.91 4.03
N LEU A 70 -8.24 -5.87 3.37
CA LEU A 70 -6.92 -6.31 3.81
C LEU A 70 -5.89 -5.22 3.51
N VAL A 71 -5.07 -4.86 4.50
CA VAL A 71 -4.00 -3.87 4.32
C VAL A 71 -2.63 -4.49 4.60
N VAL A 72 -1.69 -4.27 3.69
CA VAL A 72 -0.32 -4.79 3.79
C VAL A 72 0.74 -3.74 3.44
N ALA A 73 1.91 -3.82 4.08
CA ALA A 73 3.09 -3.03 3.78
C ALA A 73 4.15 -3.87 3.05
N ALA A 74 4.57 -3.43 1.87
CA ALA A 74 5.59 -4.06 1.04
C ALA A 74 7.02 -3.77 1.51
N VAL A 75 7.19 -2.88 2.50
CA VAL A 75 8.45 -2.54 3.19
C VAL A 75 9.44 -1.72 2.37
N ALA A 76 9.36 -1.77 1.03
CA ALA A 76 10.17 -0.97 0.12
C ALA A 76 9.42 -0.70 -1.20
N ALA A 77 9.61 0.48 -1.80
CA ALA A 77 9.00 0.88 -3.07
C ALA A 77 9.19 -0.15 -4.19
N ASN A 78 10.43 -0.64 -4.31
CA ASN A 78 10.80 -1.61 -5.35
C ASN A 78 10.18 -3.00 -5.14
N ASN A 79 9.59 -3.26 -3.98
CA ASN A 79 8.91 -4.50 -3.66
C ASN A 79 7.40 -4.45 -3.94
N LEU A 80 6.80 -3.25 -4.09
CA LEU A 80 5.38 -3.08 -4.41
C LEU A 80 4.92 -3.96 -5.59
N PRO A 81 5.64 -4.02 -6.74
CA PRO A 81 5.18 -4.86 -7.85
C PRO A 81 5.21 -6.35 -7.54
N ASN A 82 6.17 -6.84 -6.75
CA ASN A 82 6.26 -8.27 -6.40
C ASN A 82 5.10 -8.65 -5.48
N VAL A 83 4.84 -7.83 -4.45
CA VAL A 83 3.74 -8.04 -3.49
C VAL A 83 2.39 -7.98 -4.21
N ALA A 84 2.19 -6.96 -5.05
CA ALA A 84 0.96 -6.83 -5.83
C ALA A 84 0.71 -8.05 -6.72
N GLN A 85 1.72 -8.53 -7.45
CA GLN A 85 1.58 -9.70 -8.33
C GLN A 85 1.25 -10.97 -7.55
N HIS A 86 1.91 -11.20 -6.41
CA HIS A 86 1.62 -12.36 -5.58
C HIS A 86 0.20 -12.32 -5.03
N LEU A 87 -0.27 -11.16 -4.56
CA LEU A 87 -1.62 -11.00 -4.02
C LEU A 87 -2.69 -11.12 -5.11
N ARG A 88 -2.43 -10.60 -6.32
CA ARG A 88 -3.31 -10.82 -7.48
C ARG A 88 -3.39 -12.29 -7.87
N HIS A 89 -2.28 -13.03 -7.76
CA HIS A 89 -2.29 -14.47 -8.04
C HIS A 89 -3.14 -15.23 -7.02
N LYS A 90 -3.03 -14.89 -5.74
CA LYS A 90 -3.80 -15.51 -4.66
C LYS A 90 -5.28 -15.14 -4.69
N TRP A 91 -5.59 -13.87 -4.97
CA TRP A 91 -6.96 -13.34 -5.05
C TRP A 91 -7.20 -12.63 -6.39
N PRO A 92 -7.53 -13.40 -7.45
CA PRO A 92 -7.71 -12.86 -8.80
C PRO A 92 -8.81 -11.81 -8.91
N ASP A 93 -9.87 -11.92 -8.10
CA ASP A 93 -11.05 -11.07 -8.18
C ASP A 93 -11.00 -9.86 -7.22
N ALA A 94 -10.04 -9.84 -6.28
CA ALA A 94 -9.92 -8.75 -5.32
C ALA A 94 -9.61 -7.41 -6.03
N ARG A 95 -10.15 -6.31 -5.52
CA ARG A 95 -9.71 -4.97 -5.92
C ARG A 95 -8.36 -4.70 -5.26
N LEU A 96 -7.31 -4.50 -6.05
CA LEU A 96 -5.99 -4.14 -5.54
C LEU A 96 -5.78 -2.63 -5.64
N ILE A 97 -5.42 -1.99 -4.54
CA ILE A 97 -5.10 -0.55 -4.47
C ILE A 97 -3.66 -0.40 -4.00
N ILE A 98 -2.83 0.28 -4.78
CA ILE A 98 -1.47 0.64 -4.42
C ILE A 98 -1.47 2.06 -3.83
N ALA A 99 -1.35 2.16 -2.52
CA ALA A 99 -1.24 3.42 -1.80
C ALA A 99 0.23 3.84 -1.74
N GLY A 100 0.62 4.70 -2.69
CA GLY A 100 2.00 5.17 -2.84
C GLY A 100 2.29 6.42 -2.05
N ASP A 101 3.55 6.59 -1.66
CA ASP A 101 4.05 7.82 -1.04
C ASP A 101 4.12 8.94 -2.08
N ASN A 102 3.70 10.14 -1.72
CA ASN A 102 3.89 11.31 -2.55
C ASN A 102 5.29 11.87 -2.31
N ASP A 103 6.29 11.39 -3.05
CA ASP A 103 7.65 11.95 -3.04
C ASP A 103 7.75 13.24 -3.87
N PHE A 104 6.85 14.20 -3.62
CA PHE A 104 6.88 15.48 -4.33
C PHE A 104 8.15 16.25 -3.98
N ASP A 105 8.92 16.57 -5.03
CA ASP A 105 10.07 17.46 -4.99
C ASP A 105 10.10 18.24 -6.30
N ASP A 106 10.15 19.57 -6.22
CA ASP A 106 9.93 20.44 -7.37
C ASP A 106 10.99 20.21 -8.47
N GLY A 107 10.53 20.03 -9.70
CA GLY A 107 11.39 19.69 -10.84
C GLY A 107 11.99 18.28 -10.83
N LYS A 108 11.60 17.40 -9.90
CA LYS A 108 12.06 16.00 -9.85
C LYS A 108 10.95 15.00 -10.06
N GLU A 109 11.36 13.78 -10.38
CA GLU A 109 10.47 12.66 -10.51
C GLU A 109 10.00 12.15 -9.14
N ASN A 110 8.69 11.97 -9.00
CA ASN A 110 8.08 11.36 -7.81
C ASN A 110 8.27 9.84 -7.86
N THR A 111 9.27 9.35 -7.11
CA THR A 111 9.67 7.94 -7.13
C THR A 111 8.61 7.01 -6.53
N GLY A 112 7.99 7.39 -5.40
CA GLY A 112 6.88 6.65 -4.80
C GLY A 112 5.71 6.47 -5.77
N LYS A 113 5.32 7.53 -6.48
CA LYS A 113 4.32 7.48 -7.55
C LYS A 113 4.71 6.50 -8.65
N GLN A 114 5.94 6.56 -9.17
CA GLN A 114 6.37 5.68 -10.25
C GLN A 114 6.28 4.20 -9.88
N TRP A 115 6.72 3.83 -8.66
CA TRP A 115 6.64 2.45 -8.20
C TRP A 115 5.20 2.00 -7.98
N ALA A 116 4.35 2.87 -7.41
CA ALA A 116 2.94 2.59 -7.23
C ALA A 116 2.23 2.35 -8.57
N GLU A 117 2.46 3.22 -9.55
CA GLU A 117 1.92 3.04 -10.91
C GLU A 117 2.43 1.78 -11.58
N LYS A 118 3.72 1.47 -11.45
CA LYS A 118 4.32 0.26 -12.01
C LYS A 118 3.68 -1.01 -11.41
N ALA A 119 3.48 -1.03 -10.10
CA ALA A 119 2.81 -2.13 -9.42
C ALA A 119 1.35 -2.27 -9.89
N ALA A 120 0.60 -1.18 -9.92
CA ALA A 120 -0.81 -1.17 -10.32
C ALA A 120 -0.99 -1.63 -11.78
N LYS A 121 -0.15 -1.15 -12.71
CA LYS A 121 -0.14 -1.59 -14.12
C LYS A 121 0.09 -3.10 -14.26
N ALA A 122 0.86 -3.71 -13.36
CA ALA A 122 1.17 -5.13 -13.43
C ALA A 122 0.01 -6.04 -12.98
N VAL A 123 -1.00 -5.49 -12.32
CA VAL A 123 -2.08 -6.27 -11.68
C VAL A 123 -3.48 -5.72 -11.97
N ASP A 124 -3.60 -4.85 -12.97
CA ASP A 124 -4.82 -4.10 -13.29
C ASP A 124 -5.42 -3.42 -12.03
N GLY A 125 -4.54 -2.85 -11.21
CA GLY A 125 -4.87 -2.25 -9.92
C GLY A 125 -5.13 -0.75 -9.99
N TRP A 126 -5.48 -0.20 -8.83
CA TRP A 126 -5.68 1.23 -8.60
C TRP A 126 -4.45 1.83 -7.93
N VAL A 127 -4.27 3.14 -8.05
CA VAL A 127 -3.28 3.91 -7.29
C VAL A 127 -4.01 5.01 -6.54
N SER A 128 -3.56 5.31 -5.32
CA SER A 128 -3.99 6.48 -4.55
C SER A 128 -2.78 7.10 -3.85
N LEU A 129 -2.60 8.42 -3.97
CA LEU A 129 -1.54 9.19 -3.33
C LEU A 129 -2.12 10.37 -2.56
N PRO A 130 -1.48 10.81 -1.47
CA PRO A 130 -1.86 12.05 -0.80
C PRO A 130 -1.83 13.26 -1.77
N PRO A 131 -2.90 14.07 -1.85
CA PRO A 131 -2.98 15.20 -2.79
C PRO A 131 -2.24 16.45 -2.27
N THR A 132 -0.96 16.31 -1.99
CA THR A 132 -0.10 17.38 -1.42
C THR A 132 0.87 17.95 -2.45
N ARG A 133 1.30 19.20 -2.23
CA ARG A 133 2.38 19.86 -2.99
C ARG A 133 3.73 19.82 -2.26
N HIS A 134 3.89 18.84 -1.38
CA HIS A 134 5.08 18.57 -0.59
C HIS A 134 5.14 17.07 -0.33
N LYS A 135 6.30 16.57 0.09
CA LYS A 135 6.45 15.16 0.41
C LYS A 135 5.51 14.74 1.54
N ALA A 136 4.66 13.74 1.30
CA ALA A 136 3.75 13.19 2.31
C ALA A 136 3.38 11.74 2.00
N ASP A 137 3.14 10.96 3.04
CA ASP A 137 2.39 9.70 2.94
C ASP A 137 0.95 9.88 3.47
N TRP A 138 0.16 8.79 3.50
CA TRP A 138 -1.21 8.85 4.02
C TRP A 138 -1.28 9.05 5.54
N ASP A 139 -0.24 8.69 6.31
CA ASP A 139 -0.17 8.99 7.75
C ASP A 139 0.02 10.50 7.96
N ASP A 140 0.96 11.12 7.26
CA ASP A 140 1.17 12.57 7.28
C ASP A 140 -0.12 13.33 6.90
N TYR A 141 -0.75 12.95 5.78
CA TYR A 141 -1.99 13.59 5.33
C TYR A 141 -3.11 13.47 6.35
N ARG A 142 -3.29 12.31 6.98
CA ARG A 142 -4.28 12.10 8.05
C ARG A 142 -3.98 12.96 9.27
N ARG A 143 -2.72 13.07 9.70
CA ARG A 143 -2.35 13.89 10.86
C ARG A 143 -2.66 15.36 10.64
N ASP A 144 -2.45 15.85 9.42
CA ASP A 144 -2.66 17.26 9.09
C ASP A 144 -4.13 17.61 8.83
N ASN A 145 -4.92 16.68 8.28
CA ASN A 145 -6.28 16.98 7.78
C ASN A 145 -7.40 16.28 8.58
N GLY A 146 -7.05 15.34 9.45
CA GLY A 146 -8.01 14.50 10.18
C GLY A 146 -8.47 13.27 9.40
N LEU A 147 -9.09 12.34 10.13
CA LEU A 147 -9.46 11.01 9.62
C LEU A 147 -10.49 11.06 8.49
N GLU A 148 -11.58 11.82 8.67
CA GLU A 148 -12.66 11.89 7.68
C GLU A 148 -12.17 12.47 6.35
N ARG A 149 -11.38 13.55 6.41
CA ARG A 149 -10.83 14.15 5.19
C ARG A 149 -9.84 13.21 4.49
N ALA A 150 -9.01 12.50 5.26
CA ALA A 150 -8.12 11.48 4.68
C ALA A 150 -8.89 10.37 3.98
N LYS A 151 -10.02 9.93 4.55
CA LYS A 151 -10.88 8.88 3.99
C LYS A 151 -11.54 9.30 2.69
N GLU A 152 -12.01 10.54 2.60
CA GLU A 152 -12.53 11.12 1.37
C GLU A 152 -11.44 11.26 0.31
N ALA A 153 -10.32 11.92 0.66
CA ALA A 153 -9.19 12.13 -0.25
C ALA A 153 -8.66 10.80 -0.81
N PHE A 154 -8.55 9.77 0.03
CA PHE A 154 -8.07 8.45 -0.40
C PHE A 154 -8.91 7.87 -1.54
N ARG A 155 -10.23 8.10 -1.52
CA ARG A 155 -11.18 7.67 -2.55
C ARG A 155 -11.16 8.57 -3.78
N GLU A 156 -11.08 9.89 -3.59
CA GLU A 156 -11.04 10.88 -4.66
C GLU A 156 -9.79 10.73 -5.55
N GLU A 157 -8.65 10.39 -4.94
CA GLU A 157 -7.37 10.23 -5.63
C GLU A 157 -7.18 8.83 -6.26
N MET A 158 -8.19 7.96 -6.22
CA MET A 158 -8.10 6.63 -6.84
C MET A 158 -8.11 6.72 -8.36
N ILE A 159 -7.02 6.24 -8.97
CA ILE A 159 -6.87 6.15 -10.42
C ILE A 159 -6.65 4.68 -10.82
N LEU A 160 -7.46 4.16 -11.74
CA LEU A 160 -7.30 2.81 -12.29
C LEU A 160 -6.18 2.78 -13.34
N PHE A 161 -5.27 1.82 -13.19
CA PHE A 161 -4.14 1.59 -14.10
C PHE A 161 -4.25 0.28 -14.89
N GLY A 162 -5.41 -0.37 -14.89
CA GLY A 162 -5.67 -1.56 -15.69
C GLY A 162 -5.88 -1.32 -17.19
N LYS A 163 -5.93 -2.40 -17.96
CA LYS A 163 -6.10 -2.40 -19.43
C LYS A 163 -7.42 -1.81 -19.94
N GLY A 164 -8.33 -1.40 -19.05
CA GLY A 164 -9.47 -0.54 -19.36
C GLY A 164 -9.42 0.72 -18.50
N LYS A 165 -9.26 1.90 -19.12
CA LYS A 165 -9.42 3.17 -18.41
C LYS A 165 -10.91 3.36 -18.09
N THR A 166 -11.32 3.11 -16.87
CA THR A 166 -12.60 3.58 -16.35
C THR A 166 -12.37 4.31 -15.03
N LYS A 167 -12.60 5.62 -15.04
CA LYS A 167 -12.79 6.41 -13.81
C LYS A 167 -14.09 5.94 -13.15
N LEU A 168 -14.14 5.93 -11.81
CA LEU A 168 -15.41 5.82 -11.08
C LEU A 168 -16.31 6.99 -11.52
N PRO A 169 -17.61 6.76 -11.78
CA PRO A 169 -18.54 7.86 -12.02
C PRO A 169 -18.57 8.77 -10.79
N GLN A 170 -18.45 10.08 -11.01
CA GLN A 170 -18.81 11.06 -9.98
C GLN A 170 -20.29 10.83 -9.65
N GLY A 171 -20.58 10.63 -8.37
CA GLY A 171 -21.92 10.31 -7.89
C GLY A 171 -22.95 11.31 -8.40
N SER A 172 -23.97 10.79 -9.07
CA SER A 172 -25.24 11.47 -9.29
C SER A 172 -26.26 10.86 -8.32
N ALA A 173 -26.55 11.57 -7.23
CA ALA A 173 -27.87 11.71 -6.58
C ALA A 173 -27.68 12.42 -5.23
#